data_AF-A0A2X3EXE2-F1
#
_entry.id   AF-A0A2X3EXE2-F1
#
_cell.length_a   1.000
_cell.length_b   1.000
_cell.length_c   1.000
_cell.angle_alpha   90.00
_cell.angle_beta   90.00
_cell.angle_gamma   90.00
#
_symmetry.space_group_name_H-M   'P 1'
#
loop_
_entity.id
_entity.type
_entity.pdbx_description
1 polymer ?
#
loop_
_entity_poly.entity_id
_entity_poly.type
_entity_poly.pdbx_seq_one_letter_code
_entity_poly.pdbx_strand_id
1 'polypeptide(L)' 'MITVDNEGRFVPKIVQVFHESAGVTAIRSGLQEGEKVVASGLFLIDSEANIAGALERMRAQAPDAAASAAHAH' A
#
# COMPACT_ATOMS: atom_id res chain seq x y z
N MET A 1 0.46 -1.85 0.09
CA MET A 1 0.98 -1.80 1.48
C MET A 1 -0.21 -1.71 2.42
N ILE A 2 -0.23 -2.46 3.52
CA ILE A 2 -1.24 -2.30 4.57
C ILE A 2 -0.65 -1.43 5.69
N THR A 3 -1.29 -0.31 5.99
CA THR A 3 -0.93 0.57 7.11
C THR A 3 -1.90 0.43 8.28
N VAL A 4 -1.48 0.92 9.44
CA VAL A 4 -2.32 1.02 10.64
C VAL A 4 -2.50 2.49 10.96
N ASP A 5 -3.75 2.97 10.95
CA ASP A 5 -4.04 4.36 11.30
C ASP A 5 -4.02 4.60 12.83
N ASN A 6 -4.27 5.84 13.24
CA ASN A 6 -4.22 6.23 14.65
C ASN A 6 -5.31 5.57 15.51
N GLU A 7 -6.35 5.01 14.89
CA GLU A 7 -7.45 4.31 15.55
C GLU A 7 -7.24 2.79 15.52
N GLY A 8 -6.10 2.32 15.00
CA GLY A 8 -5.75 0.91 14.93
C GLY A 8 -6.37 0.17 13.74
N ARG A 9 -6.99 0.87 12.78
CA ARG A 9 -7.61 0.23 11.62
C ARG A 9 -6.56 -0.07 10.54
N PHE A 10 -6.75 -1.20 9.86
CA PHE A 10 -5.95 -1.58 8.71
C PHE A 10 -6.44 -0.87 7.45
N VAL A 11 -5.57 -0.10 6.82
CA VAL A 11 -5.90 0.68 5.63
C VAL A 11 -4.99 0.25 4.47
N PRO A 12 -5.56 -0.28 3.37
CA PRO A 12 -4.77 -0.60 2.20
C PRO A 12 -4.35 0.68 1.47
N LYS A 13 -3.08 0.75 1.06
CA LYS A 13 -2.49 1.85 0.30
C LYS A 13 -1.73 1.33 -0.91
N ILE A 14 -1.88 2.03 -2.03
CA ILE A 14 -1.06 1.83 -3.23
C ILE A 14 0.32 2.46 -2.99
N VAL A 15 1.37 1.73 -3.34
CA VAL A 15 2.76 2.18 -3.22
C VAL A 15 3.52 1.88 -4.50
N GLN A 16 4.52 2.70 -4.82
CA GLN A 16 5.46 2.42 -5.90
C GLN A 16 6.78 1.91 -5.31
N VAL A 17 7.15 0.69 -5.67
CA VAL A 17 8.44 0.08 -5.27
C VAL A 17 9.57 0.68 -6.12
N PHE A 18 10.74 0.89 -5.52
CA PHE A 18 11.95 1.33 -6.22
C PHE A 18 12.98 0.22 -6.39
N HIS A 19 13.50 -0.30 -5.28
CA HIS A 19 14.58 -1.28 -5.26
C HIS A 19 14.42 -2.19 -4.05
N GLU A 20 14.96 -3.40 -4.11
CA GLU A 20 14.96 -4.35 -2.99
C GLU A 20 16.38 -4.86 -2.75
N SER A 21 16.79 -4.92 -1.48
CA SER A 21 18.08 -5.47 -1.11
C SER A 21 18.08 -5.94 0.34
N ALA A 22 18.78 -7.04 0.61
CA ALA A 22 18.99 -7.58 1.96
C ALA A 22 17.69 -7.73 2.79
N GLY A 23 16.58 -8.12 2.15
CA GLY A 23 15.29 -8.31 2.81
C GLY A 23 14.54 -7.01 3.13
N VAL A 24 14.94 -5.88 2.54
CA VAL A 24 14.29 -4.58 2.68
C VAL A 24 13.93 -4.02 1.32
N THR A 25 12.70 -3.53 1.17
CA THR A 25 12.18 -2.93 -0.06
C THR A 25 12.07 -1.42 0.09
N ALA A 26 12.76 -0.66 -0.77
CA ALA A 26 12.67 0.78 -0.85
C ALA A 26 11.39 1.20 -1.59
N ILE A 27 10.66 2.16 -1.02
CA ILE A 27 9.41 2.69 -1.57
C ILE A 27 9.67 4.08 -2.16
N ARG A 28 9.34 4.28 -3.44
CA ARG A 28 9.46 5.56 -4.16
C ARG A 28 8.36 6.54 -3.76
N SER A 29 7.12 6.06 -3.60
CA SER A 29 5.95 6.89 -3.30
C SER A 29 4.80 6.05 -2.73
N GLY A 30 3.79 6.74 -2.16
CA GLY A 30 2.56 6.14 -1.64
C GLY A 30 2.53 5.93 -0.12
N LEU A 31 3.60 6.31 0.59
CA LEU A 31 3.69 6.34 2.04
C LEU A 31 4.30 7.66 2.50
N GLN A 32 4.02 8.04 3.75
CA GLN A 32 4.66 9.15 4.45
C GLN A 32 5.53 8.63 5.59
N GLU A 33 6.57 9.40 5.95
CA GLU A 33 7.39 9.08 7.11
C GLU A 33 6.55 9.03 8.39
N GLY A 34 6.86 8.07 9.26
CA GLY A 34 6.11 7.84 10.50
C GLY A 34 4.85 6.99 10.35
N GLU A 35 4.43 6.65 9.12
CA GLU A 35 3.33 5.69 8.93
C GLU A 35 3.70 4.29 9.43
N LYS A 36 2.79 3.67 10.18
CA LYS A 36 2.94 2.31 10.67
C LYS A 36 2.51 1.32 9.59
N VAL A 37 3.38 0.36 9.27
CA VAL A 37 3.10 -0.71 8.30
C VAL A 37 3.01 -2.06 8.98
N VAL A 38 2.23 -2.98 8.41
CA VAL A 38 2.13 -4.35 8.88
C VAL A 38 3.24 -5.20 8.27
N ALA A 39 4.16 -5.70 9.10
CA ALA A 39 5.27 -6.57 8.65
C ALA A 39 5.01 -8.07 8.89
N SER A 40 4.07 -8.42 9.76
CA SER A 40 3.77 -9.81 10.15
C SER A 40 2.27 -10.08 10.06
N GLY A 41 1.89 -11.30 9.66
CA GLY A 41 0.48 -11.68 9.51
C GLY A 41 -0.23 -11.05 8.31
N LEU A 42 0.53 -10.48 7.36
CA LEU A 42 0.00 -9.73 6.22
C LEU A 42 -1.06 -10.50 5.43
N PHE A 43 -0.88 -11.80 5.22
CA PHE A 43 -1.79 -12.62 4.41
C PHE A 43 -3.22 -12.65 4.96
N LEU A 44 -3.39 -12.88 6.27
CA LEU A 44 -4.72 -12.93 6.87
C LEU A 44 -5.39 -11.55 6.88
N ILE A 45 -4.61 -10.50 7.14
CA ILE A 45 -5.11 -9.12 7.17
C ILE A 45 -5.54 -8.67 5.77
N ASP A 46 -4.74 -8.97 4.75
CA ASP A 46 -5.06 -8.67 3.35
C ASP A 46 -6.29 -9.46 2.88
N SER A 47 -6.42 -10.73 3.30
CA SER A 47 -7.58 -11.57 3.00
C SER A 47 -8.88 -10.99 3.57
N GLU A 48 -8.87 -10.56 4.83
CA GLU A 48 -10.02 -9.90 5.46
C GLU A 48 -10.35 -8.57 4.78
N ALA A 49 -9.32 -7.76 4.47
CA ALA A 49 -9.52 -6.49 3.78
C ALA A 49 -10.15 -6.66 2.38
N ASN A 50 -9.81 -7.76 1.69
CA ASN A 50 -10.40 -8.12 0.41
C ASN A 50 -11.87 -8.55 0.56
N ILE A 51 -12.18 -9.39 1.55
CA ILE A 51 -13.56 -9.82 1.83
C ILE A 51 -14.44 -8.64 2.25
N ALA A 52 -13.91 -7.72 3.06
CA ALA A 52 -14.60 -6.51 3.51
C ALA A 52 -14.76 -5.44 2.41
N GLY A 53 -14.30 -5.70 1.18
CA GLY A 53 -14.39 -4.77 0.05
C GLY A 53 -13.52 -3.52 0.21
N ALA A 54 -12.51 -3.55 1.08
CA ALA A 54 -11.65 -2.40 1.34
C ALA A 54 -10.69 -2.15 0.17
N LEU A 55 -10.22 -3.20 -0.49
CA LEU A 55 -9.32 -3.11 -1.65
C LEU A 55 -10.04 -2.50 -2.86
N GLU A 56 -11.30 -2.88 -3.09
CA GLU A 56 -12.16 -2.37 -4.15
C GLU A 56 -12.42 -0.88 -3.98
N ARG A 57 -12.75 -0.46 -2.75
CA ARG A 57 -12.92 0.97 -2.42
C ARG A 57 -11.62 1.74 -2.61
N MET A 58 -10.48 1.21 -2.16
CA MET A 58 -9.17 1.82 -2.40
C MET A 58 -8.90 2.01 -3.90
N ARG A 59 -9.16 1.00 -4.73
CA ARG A 59 -8.96 1.08 -6.19
C ARG A 59 -9.90 2.10 -6.84
N ALA A 60 -11.16 2.17 -6.40
CA ALA A 60 -12.14 3.14 -6.91
C ALA A 60 -11.81 4.58 -6.52
N GLN A 61 -11.09 4.79 -5.41
CA GLN A 61 -10.68 6.10 -4.92
C GLN A 61 -9.34 6.59 -5.47
N ALA A 62 -8.55 5.74 -6.12
CA ALA A 62 -7.27 6.12 -6.69
C ALA A 62 -7.49 6.90 -7.99
N PRO A 63 -7.18 8.22 -8.05
CA PRO A 63 -7.09 8.92 -9.32
C PRO A 63 -5.84 8.42 -10.04
N ASP A 64 -6.01 8.05 -11.31
CA ASP A 64 -5.02 7.70 -12.34
C ASP A 64 -3.53 7.96 -12.01
N ALA A 65 -2.96 7.17 -11.10
CA ALA A 65 -1.52 7.15 -10.81
C ALA A 65 -0.76 6.25 -11.81
N ALA A 66 -1.47 5.59 -12.74
CA ALA A 66 -0.91 4.78 -13.81
C ALA A 66 -0.40 5.63 -14.99
N ALA A 67 -0.99 6.82 -15.24
CA ALA A 67 -0.59 7.68 -16.35
C ALA A 67 0.79 8.37 -16.21
N SER A 68 1.36 8.50 -14.99
CA SER A 68 2.66 9.17 -14.80
C SER A 68 3.88 8.25 -14.95
N ALA A 69 3.70 6.93 -15.03
CA ALA A 69 4.81 5.99 -15.25
C ALA A 69 5.13 5.78 -16.74
N ALA A 70 4.26 6.23 -17.66
CA ALA A 70 4.41 6.04 -19.11
C ALA A 70 5.14 7.20 -19.84
N HIS A 71 5.45 8.31 -19.16
CA HIS A 71 6.16 9.48 -19.72
C HIS A 71 7.63 9.58 -19.29
N ALA A 72 8.30 8.44 -19.10
CA ALA A 72 9.75 8.38 -18.93
C ALA A 72 10.35 7.33 -19.87
N HIS A 73 10.34 7.65 -21.17
CA HIS A 73 11.22 7.06 -22.17
C HIS A 73 11.78 8.19 -23.04
#